data_AF-A0A1I0WPQ4-F1
#
_entry.id   AF-A0A1I0WPQ4-F1
#
_cell.length_a   1.000
_cell.length_b   1.000
_cell.length_c   1.000
_cell.angle_alpha   90.00
_cell.angle_beta   90.00
_cell.angle_gamma   90.00
#
_symmetry.space_group_name_H-M   'P 1'
#
loop_
_entity.id
_entity.type
_entity.pdbx_description
1 polymer ?
#
loop_
_entity_poly.entity_id
_entity_poly.type
_entity_poly.pdbx_seq_one_letter_code
_entity_poly.pdbx_strand_id
1 'polypeptide(L)'
;MQQLQFELPELDRKATQRAVEDALEKYRVCKYLVFEEREASTTAGYVERFHGPTNVTSDSTASIAIHNVDAQAAQKAYCERMERQVKRLPVNEQKVIRLRYMEDDYVLDYQVQMELGISVNTYNKRRWKAFYKLALALDIAVQKSNDEAGAT
;
A
#
# COMPACT_ATOMS: atom_id res chain seq x y z
N MET A 1 -15.89 -25.73 27.13
CA MET A 1 -15.00 -24.80 26.38
C MET A 1 -15.86 -24.10 25.34
N GLN A 2 -16.01 -22.77 25.45
CA GLN A 2 -16.81 -21.97 24.51
C GLN A 2 -15.95 -21.72 23.26
N GLN A 3 -16.36 -22.27 22.12
CA GLN A 3 -15.78 -21.91 20.83
C GLN A 3 -16.20 -20.46 20.54
N LEU A 4 -15.24 -19.54 20.53
CA LEU A 4 -15.42 -18.20 20.01
C LEU A 4 -15.78 -18.32 18.52
N GLN A 5 -17.07 -18.28 18.21
CA GLN A 5 -17.56 -18.14 16.84
C GLN A 5 -17.27 -16.71 16.41
N PHE A 6 -16.07 -16.48 15.91
CA PHE A 6 -15.70 -15.23 15.27
C PHE A 6 -16.29 -15.26 13.86
N GLU A 7 -17.54 -14.78 13.72
CA GLU A 7 -18.16 -14.57 12.43
C GLU A 7 -17.44 -13.42 11.73
N LEU A 8 -16.56 -13.78 10.77
CA LEU A 8 -15.90 -12.80 9.93
C LEU A 8 -16.95 -12.17 9.02
N PRO A 9 -17.08 -10.84 8.99
CA PRO A 9 -18.05 -10.18 8.10
C PRO A 9 -17.79 -10.57 6.65
N GLU A 10 -18.87 -10.71 5.87
CA GLU A 10 -18.77 -10.97 4.44
C GLU A 10 -18.08 -9.79 3.76
N LEU A 11 -16.82 -10.02 3.37
CA LEU A 11 -16.01 -9.06 2.65
C LEU A 11 -16.40 -9.06 1.17
N ASP A 12 -16.51 -7.87 0.59
CA ASP A 12 -16.58 -7.75 -0.86
C ASP A 12 -15.23 -8.19 -1.44
N ARG A 13 -15.26 -9.34 -2.10
CA ARG A 13 -14.08 -9.96 -2.70
C ARG A 13 -13.42 -9.05 -3.73
N LYS A 14 -14.19 -8.37 -4.58
CA LYS A 14 -13.65 -7.53 -5.66
C LYS A 14 -13.11 -6.22 -5.11
N ALA A 15 -13.85 -5.57 -4.22
CA ALA A 15 -13.41 -4.31 -3.61
C ALA A 15 -12.17 -4.51 -2.75
N THR A 16 -12.15 -5.55 -1.91
CA THR A 16 -10.98 -5.89 -1.08
C THR A 16 -9.78 -6.27 -1.94
N GLN A 17 -9.99 -7.01 -3.04
CA GLN A 17 -8.91 -7.32 -3.97
C GLN A 17 -8.27 -6.05 -4.53
N ARG A 18 -9.08 -5.10 -5.00
CA ARG A 18 -8.59 -3.82 -5.53
C ARG A 18 -7.81 -3.04 -4.47
N ALA A 19 -8.34 -2.91 -3.25
CA ALA A 19 -7.66 -2.20 -2.18
C ALA A 19 -6.27 -2.80 -1.85
N VAL A 20 -6.15 -4.14 -1.87
CA VAL A 20 -4.86 -4.82 -1.67
C VAL A 20 -3.93 -4.62 -2.86
N GLU A 21 -4.44 -4.68 -4.10
CA GLU A 21 -3.67 -4.42 -5.32
C GLU A 21 -3.14 -2.98 -5.33
N ASP A 22 -3.97 -1.99 -5.02
CA ASP A 22 -3.59 -0.57 -4.91
C ASP A 22 -2.51 -0.36 -3.83
N ALA A 23 -2.63 -1.05 -2.69
CA ALA A 23 -1.63 -0.99 -1.63
C ALA A 23 -0.27 -1.60 -2.05
N LEU A 24 -0.31 -2.71 -2.80
CA LEU A 24 0.90 -3.35 -3.34
C LEU A 24 1.53 -2.53 -4.48
N GLU A 25 0.70 -1.87 -5.30
CA GLU A 25 1.15 -0.92 -6.33
C GLU A 25 1.83 0.29 -5.68
N LYS A 26 1.21 0.88 -4.64
CA LYS A 26 1.84 1.95 -3.86
C LYS A 26 3.17 1.50 -3.26
N TYR A 27 3.25 0.27 -2.75
CA TYR A 27 4.50 -0.30 -2.26
C TYR A 27 5.57 -0.36 -3.36
N ARG A 28 5.22 -0.79 -4.58
CA ARG A 28 6.14 -0.81 -5.71
C ARG A 28 6.65 0.59 -6.05
N VAL A 29 5.73 1.55 -6.18
CA VAL A 29 6.06 2.95 -6.45
C VAL A 29 7.02 3.49 -5.38
N CYS A 30 6.72 3.28 -4.10
CA CYS A 30 7.59 3.69 -3.00
C CYS A 30 8.95 2.98 -2.96
N LYS A 31 9.07 1.78 -3.55
CA LYS A 31 10.31 1.01 -3.59
C LYS A 31 11.19 1.35 -4.78
N TYR A 32 10.61 1.62 -5.95
CA TYR A 32 11.34 1.92 -7.18
C TYR A 32 11.62 3.40 -7.37
N LEU A 33 10.70 4.29 -7.00
CA LEU A 33 10.94 5.72 -7.12
C LEU A 33 11.93 6.14 -6.03
N VAL A 34 13.15 6.49 -6.46
CA VAL A 34 14.07 7.29 -5.65
C VAL A 34 13.34 8.61 -5.38
N PHE A 35 13.17 8.94 -4.10
CA PHE A 35 12.54 10.20 -3.70
C PHE A 35 13.30 11.38 -4.32
N GLU A 36 12.65 12.12 -5.24
CA GLU A 36 13.16 13.41 -5.70
C GLU A 36 12.96 14.44 -4.60
N GLU A 37 14.06 14.96 -4.05
CA GLU A 37 14.02 15.99 -3.03
C GLU A 37 13.41 17.27 -3.60
N ARG A 38 12.45 17.86 -2.88
CA ARG A 38 11.96 19.19 -3.26
C ARG A 38 13.11 20.18 -3.10
N GLU A 39 13.51 20.82 -4.18
CA GLU A 39 14.47 21.91 -4.13
C GLU A 39 13.79 23.21 -3.74
N ALA A 40 14.48 24.04 -2.95
CA ALA A 40 14.01 25.38 -2.65
C ALA A 40 14.03 26.21 -3.94
N SER A 41 12.88 26.77 -4.32
CA SER A 41 12.79 27.70 -5.44
C SER A 41 13.67 28.92 -5.17
N THR A 42 14.76 29.05 -5.92
CA THR A 42 15.74 30.15 -5.83
C THR A 42 15.35 31.37 -6.66
N THR A 43 14.25 31.30 -7.41
CA THR A 43 13.71 32.43 -8.17
C THR A 43 12.99 33.41 -7.25
N ALA A 44 13.56 34.60 -7.08
CA ALA A 44 12.90 35.70 -6.39
C ALA A 44 11.66 36.14 -7.18
N GLY A 45 10.47 35.88 -6.64
CA GLY A 45 9.23 36.45 -7.18
C GLY A 45 9.21 37.96 -6.90
N TYR A 46 9.49 38.78 -7.92
CA TYR A 46 9.38 40.24 -7.84
C TYR A 46 7.90 40.64 -7.84
N VAL A 47 7.27 40.54 -6.66
CA VAL A 47 5.94 41.09 -6.41
C VAL A 47 6.12 42.19 -5.38
N GLU A 48 5.65 43.41 -5.66
CA GLU A 48 5.62 44.48 -4.68
C GLU A 48 4.79 44.01 -3.46
N ARG A 49 5.48 43.71 -2.37
CA ARG A 49 4.87 43.38 -1.08
C ARG A 49 5.02 44.61 -0.20
N PHE A 50 3.91 45.14 0.30
CA PHE A 50 3.95 46.13 1.38
C PHE A 50 4.28 45.38 2.69
N HIS A 51 5.42 45.71 3.32
CA HIS A 51 5.89 45.04 4.54
C HIS A 51 5.49 45.83 5.79
N GLY A 52 4.89 45.15 6.78
CA GLY A 52 4.84 45.59 8.19
C GLY A 52 5.65 44.63 9.07
N PRO A 53 5.97 44.96 10.33
CA PRO A 53 6.74 44.10 11.22
C PRO A 53 5.91 42.86 11.64
N THR A 54 5.94 41.82 10.82
CA THR A 54 5.52 40.48 11.19
C THR A 54 6.74 39.75 11.76
N ASN A 55 6.78 39.55 13.08
CA ASN A 55 7.80 38.75 13.79
C ASN A 55 7.72 37.25 13.47
N VAL A 56 7.50 36.87 12.21
CA VAL A 56 7.35 35.50 11.74
C VAL A 56 8.49 35.21 10.76
N THR A 57 9.46 34.41 11.19
CA THR A 57 10.55 33.93 10.34
C THR A 57 10.05 32.77 9.49
N SER A 58 9.64 33.03 8.25
CA SER A 58 9.32 31.96 7.30
C SER A 58 10.60 31.49 6.61
N ASP A 59 11.30 30.52 7.21
CA ASP A 59 12.42 29.85 6.55
C ASP A 59 11.89 28.75 5.62
N SER A 60 11.68 29.13 4.37
CA SER A 60 11.22 28.21 3.32
C SER A 60 12.20 27.05 3.13
N THR A 61 13.50 27.26 3.35
CA THR A 61 14.53 26.25 3.17
C THR A 61 14.43 25.19 4.27
N ALA A 62 14.29 25.61 5.53
CA ALA A 62 14.10 24.68 6.64
C ALA A 62 12.78 23.88 6.52
N SER A 63 11.69 24.53 6.12
CA SER A 63 10.39 23.87 5.91
C SER A 63 10.45 22.79 4.82
N ILE A 64 11.12 23.09 3.70
CA ILE A 64 11.30 22.15 2.60
C ILE A 64 12.21 20.98 3.02
N ALA A 65 13.30 21.25 3.75
CA ALA A 65 14.18 20.20 4.26
C ALA A 65 13.45 19.24 5.21
N ILE A 66 12.64 19.76 6.14
CA ILE A 66 11.82 18.95 7.05
C ILE A 66 10.84 18.07 6.25
N HIS A 67 10.12 18.66 5.29
CA HIS A 67 9.18 17.91 4.46
C HIS A 67 9.85 16.77 3.68
N ASN A 68 11.05 16.99 3.13
CA ASN A 68 11.78 15.98 2.38
C ASN A 68 12.19 14.79 3.27
N VAL A 69 12.72 15.07 4.46
CA VAL A 69 13.09 14.04 5.43
C VAL A 69 11.87 13.24 5.89
N ASP A 70 10.78 13.93 6.24
CA ASP A 70 9.55 13.28 6.71
C ASP A 70 8.92 12.41 5.63
N ALA A 71 8.92 12.86 4.37
CA ALA A 71 8.38 12.11 3.26
C ALA A 71 9.20 10.86 2.94
N GLN A 72 10.54 10.95 2.95
CA GLN A 72 11.43 9.78 2.81
C GLN A 72 11.23 8.78 3.96
N ALA A 73 11.11 9.27 5.20
CA ALA A 73 10.86 8.43 6.37
C ALA A 73 9.51 7.72 6.28
N ALA A 74 8.46 8.42 5.86
CA ALA A 74 7.13 7.85 5.67
C ALA A 74 7.11 6.77 4.58
N GLN A 75 7.82 6.97 3.46
CA GLN A 75 7.95 5.97 2.40
C GLN A 75 8.65 4.71 2.89
N LYS A 76 9.80 4.86 3.57
CA LYS A 76 10.52 3.72 4.16
C LYS A 76 9.66 2.96 5.17
N ALA A 77 8.99 3.67 6.07
CA ALA A 77 8.10 3.08 7.06
C ALA A 77 6.94 2.31 6.41
N TYR A 78 6.38 2.82 5.30
CA TYR A 78 5.34 2.12 4.54
C TYR A 78 5.87 0.82 3.92
N CYS A 79 7.03 0.87 3.27
CA CYS A 79 7.68 -0.31 2.68
C CYS A 79 7.99 -1.36 3.74
N GLU A 80 8.59 -0.97 4.86
CA GLU A 80 8.90 -1.88 5.97
C GLU A 80 7.64 -2.48 6.59
N ARG A 81 6.57 -1.68 6.76
CA ARG A 81 5.28 -2.18 7.26
C ARG A 81 4.73 -3.24 6.32
N MET A 82 4.74 -3.00 5.01
CA MET A 82 4.25 -3.94 4.01
C MET A 82 5.06 -5.23 4.03
N GLU A 83 6.39 -5.15 3.97
CA GLU A 83 7.28 -6.32 4.03
C GLU A 83 7.10 -7.12 5.32
N ARG A 84 6.90 -6.45 6.45
CA ARG A 84 6.64 -7.10 7.74
C ARG A 84 5.32 -7.88 7.72
N GLN A 85 4.27 -7.33 7.14
CA GLN A 85 3.01 -8.07 6.99
C GLN A 85 3.18 -9.26 6.06
N VAL A 86 3.86 -9.08 4.92
CA VAL A 86 4.14 -10.18 3.98
C VAL A 86 4.98 -11.29 4.63
N LYS A 87 5.93 -10.94 5.51
CA LYS A 87 6.74 -11.89 6.28
C LYS A 87 5.95 -12.73 7.29
N ARG A 88 4.79 -12.26 7.74
CA ARG A 88 3.91 -12.98 8.68
C ARG A 88 2.98 -13.97 8.00
N LEU A 89 2.85 -13.94 6.66
CA LEU A 89 2.05 -14.94 5.95
C LEU A 89 2.70 -16.32 5.98
N PRO A 90 1.89 -17.40 5.88
CA PRO A 90 2.40 -18.74 5.64
C PRO A 90 3.28 -18.80 4.40
N VAL A 91 4.35 -19.60 4.45
CA VAL A 91 5.40 -19.69 3.41
C VAL A 91 4.83 -19.83 1.99
N ASN A 92 3.79 -20.66 1.80
CA ASN A 92 3.19 -20.90 0.49
C ASN A 92 2.41 -19.70 -0.06
N GLU A 93 1.78 -18.93 0.81
CA GLU A 93 1.03 -17.71 0.45
C GLU A 93 1.99 -16.55 0.23
N GLN A 94 3.02 -16.45 1.08
CA GLN A 94 4.10 -15.47 0.97
C GLN A 94 4.82 -15.56 -0.38
N LYS A 95 5.15 -16.77 -0.85
CA LYS A 95 5.80 -16.98 -2.15
C LYS A 95 4.99 -16.41 -3.30
N VAL A 96 3.67 -16.63 -3.30
CA VAL A 96 2.76 -16.08 -4.32
C VAL A 96 2.80 -14.55 -4.32
N ILE A 97 2.72 -13.93 -3.14
CA ILE A 97 2.75 -12.46 -3.04
C ILE A 97 4.10 -11.90 -3.49
N ARG A 98 5.19 -12.51 -3.06
CA ARG A 98 6.53 -12.02 -3.35
C ARG A 98 6.85 -12.07 -4.84
N LEU A 99 6.72 -13.25 -5.45
CA LEU A 99 7.03 -13.48 -6.86
C LEU A 99 6.16 -12.60 -7.77
N ARG A 100 4.85 -12.52 -7.48
CA ARG A 100 3.92 -11.78 -8.35
C ARG A 100 3.92 -10.28 -8.10
N TYR A 101 4.01 -9.82 -6.86
CA TYR A 101 3.72 -8.43 -6.48
C TYR A 101 4.91 -7.64 -5.94
N MET A 102 6.01 -8.27 -5.51
CA MET A 102 7.10 -7.55 -4.84
C MET A 102 8.46 -7.58 -5.55
N GLU A 103 8.67 -8.52 -6.49
CA GLU A 103 9.96 -8.70 -7.16
C GLU A 103 10.05 -7.95 -8.49
N ASP A 104 9.19 -8.27 -9.46
CA ASP A 104 9.23 -7.69 -10.81
C ASP A 104 7.84 -7.21 -11.29
N ASP A 105 7.83 -6.14 -12.08
CA ASP A 105 6.60 -5.51 -12.59
C ASP A 105 5.93 -6.31 -13.72
N TYR A 106 6.71 -7.03 -14.53
CA TYR A 106 6.24 -7.71 -15.75
C TYR A 106 5.91 -9.19 -15.57
N VAL A 107 5.89 -9.69 -14.33
CA VAL A 107 5.65 -11.11 -14.05
C VAL A 107 4.17 -11.45 -14.22
N LEU A 108 3.88 -12.38 -15.13
CA LEU A 108 2.53 -12.85 -15.43
C LEU A 108 2.08 -14.00 -14.51
N ASP A 109 0.77 -14.16 -14.30
CA ASP A 109 0.24 -15.11 -13.30
C ASP A 109 0.61 -16.55 -13.68
N TYR A 110 0.67 -16.84 -14.98
CA TYR A 110 1.09 -18.14 -15.49
C TYR A 110 2.58 -18.44 -15.22
N GLN A 111 3.45 -17.42 -15.21
CA GLN A 111 4.88 -17.59 -14.95
C GLN A 111 5.09 -18.02 -13.50
N VAL A 112 4.41 -17.34 -12.57
CA VAL A 112 4.44 -17.69 -11.13
C VAL A 112 3.85 -19.07 -10.89
N GLN A 113 2.79 -19.44 -11.61
CA GLN A 113 2.21 -20.78 -11.52
C GLN A 113 3.19 -21.87 -11.97
N MET A 114 3.90 -21.62 -13.08
CA MET A 114 4.90 -22.54 -13.63
C MET A 114 6.09 -22.69 -12.68
N GLU A 115 6.60 -21.58 -12.14
CA GLU A 115 7.71 -21.57 -11.19
C GLU A 115 7.37 -22.31 -9.88
N LEU A 116 6.15 -22.14 -9.39
CA LEU A 116 5.68 -22.83 -8.18
C LEU A 116 5.24 -24.28 -8.42
N GLY A 117 5.14 -24.72 -9.69
CA GLY A 117 4.67 -26.05 -10.05
C GLY A 117 3.24 -26.34 -9.58
N ILE A 118 2.35 -25.33 -9.58
CA ILE A 118 0.97 -25.46 -9.07
C ILE A 118 -0.08 -25.21 -10.14
N SER A 119 -1.24 -25.84 -9.98
CA SER A 119 -2.40 -25.59 -10.84
C SER A 119 -2.99 -24.19 -10.64
N VAL A 120 -3.63 -23.66 -11.69
CA VAL A 120 -4.35 -22.37 -11.69
C VAL A 120 -5.30 -22.25 -10.49
N ASN A 121 -6.06 -23.31 -10.20
CA ASN A 121 -7.00 -23.33 -9.08
C ASN A 121 -6.31 -23.22 -7.72
N THR A 122 -5.16 -23.89 -7.56
CA THR A 122 -4.37 -23.83 -6.33
C THR A 122 -3.75 -22.46 -6.15
N TYR A 123 -3.24 -21.87 -7.23
CA TYR A 123 -2.73 -20.50 -7.26
C TYR A 123 -3.79 -19.49 -6.85
N ASN A 124 -4.98 -19.52 -7.48
CA ASN A 124 -6.08 -18.61 -7.18
C ASN A 124 -6.54 -18.72 -5.72
N LYS A 125 -6.61 -19.94 -5.17
CA LYS A 125 -6.93 -20.17 -3.75
C LYS A 125 -5.87 -19.59 -2.82
N ARG A 126 -4.58 -19.82 -3.11
CA ARG A 126 -3.46 -19.30 -2.30
C ARG A 126 -3.39 -17.78 -2.38
N ARG A 127 -3.50 -17.20 -3.58
CA ARG A 127 -3.56 -15.75 -3.82
C ARG A 127 -4.71 -15.11 -3.03
N TRP A 128 -5.91 -15.67 -3.11
CA TRP A 128 -7.06 -15.12 -2.39
C TRP A 128 -6.89 -15.19 -0.86
N LYS A 129 -6.40 -16.32 -0.32
CA LYS A 129 -6.10 -16.42 1.12
C LYS A 129 -5.03 -15.43 1.57
N ALA A 130 -4.02 -15.21 0.74
CA ALA A 130 -2.98 -14.23 1.02
C ALA A 130 -3.54 -12.80 1.04
N PHE A 131 -4.36 -12.43 0.04
CA PHE A 131 -5.02 -11.14 -0.04
C PHE A 131 -5.95 -10.89 1.14
N TYR A 132 -6.74 -11.89 1.50
CA TYR A 132 -7.63 -11.82 2.66
C TYR A 132 -6.87 -11.50 3.95
N LYS A 133 -5.77 -12.22 4.22
CA LYS A 133 -4.96 -11.99 5.42
C LYS A 133 -4.24 -10.64 5.39
N LEU A 134 -3.75 -10.23 4.22
CA LEU A 134 -3.13 -8.90 4.04
C LEU A 134 -4.14 -7.78 4.24
N ALA A 135 -5.34 -7.91 3.70
CA ALA A 135 -6.40 -6.92 3.85
C ALA A 135 -6.75 -6.70 5.32
N LEU A 136 -6.90 -7.78 6.08
CA LEU A 136 -7.14 -7.71 7.53
C LEU A 136 -5.93 -7.16 8.29
N ALA A 137 -4.71 -7.57 7.95
CA ALA A 137 -3.50 -7.10 8.63
C ALA A 137 -3.19 -5.61 8.37
N LEU A 138 -3.62 -5.08 7.23
CA LEU A 138 -3.47 -3.68 6.86
C LEU A 138 -4.68 -2.82 7.18
N ASP A 139 -5.78 -3.45 7.62
CA ASP A 139 -7.07 -2.80 7.91
C ASP A 139 -7.67 -2.07 6.69
N ILE A 140 -7.58 -2.70 5.52
CA ILE A 140 -8.07 -2.20 4.23
C ILE A 140 -9.21 -3.07 3.67
N ALA A 141 -9.82 -3.87 4.54
CA ALA A 141 -10.81 -4.86 4.19
C ALA A 141 -12.18 -4.19 3.97
N VAL A 142 -12.78 -4.34 2.79
CA VAL A 142 -14.03 -3.65 2.41
C VAL A 142 -15.24 -4.55 2.66
N GLN A 143 -16.08 -4.17 3.63
CA GLN A 143 -17.31 -4.89 3.95
C GLN A 143 -18.34 -4.74 2.83
N LYS A 144 -19.08 -5.81 2.56
CA LYS A 144 -20.20 -5.78 1.61
C LYS A 144 -21.35 -4.97 2.23
N SER A 145 -21.75 -3.88 1.58
CA SER A 145 -22.96 -3.13 1.97
C SER A 145 -24.20 -4.01 1.75
N ASN A 146 -25.04 -4.15 2.77
CA ASN A 146 -26.29 -4.92 2.69
C ASN A 146 -27.45 -4.14 2.02
N ASP A 147 -27.18 -2.95 1.48
CA ASP A 147 -28.20 -1.96 1.13
C ASP A 147 -28.89 -2.17 -0.24
N GLU A 148 -28.52 -3.20 -1.02
CA GLU A 148 -29.12 -3.48 -2.34
C GLU A 148 -30.29 -4.48 -2.32
N ALA A 149 -30.75 -4.94 -1.16
CA ALA A 149 -31.87 -5.90 -1.05
C ALA A 149 -33.26 -5.25 -0.90
N GLY A 150 -33.37 -3.91 -0.98
CA GLY A 150 -34.59 -3.17 -0.65
C GLY A 150 -35.28 -2.40 -1.79
N ALA A 151 -34.83 -2.54 -3.04
CA ALA A 151 -35.41 -1.81 -4.18
C ALA A 151 -35.97 -2.78 -5.24
N THR A 152 -37.15 -3.33 -4.94
CA THR A 152 -38.06 -3.91 -5.93
C THR A 152 -39.48 -3.46 -5.61
#